data_AF-A0A6J8EBZ1-F1
#
_entry.id   AF-A0A6J8EBZ1-F1
#
_cell.length_a   1.000
_cell.length_b   1.000
_cell.length_c   1.000
_cell.angle_alpha   90.00
_cell.angle_beta   90.00
_cell.angle_gamma   90.00
#
_symmetry.space_group_name_H-M   'P 1'
#
loop_
_entity.id
_entity.type
_entity.pdbx_description
1 polymer ?
#
loop_
_entity_poly.entity_id
_entity_poly.type
_entity_poly.pdbx_seq_one_letter_code
_entity_poly.pdbx_strand_id
1 'polypeptide(L)'
;MVGRYASGIRICSIDGQSTFEMPDVIECDSIPSNLPEIPTPDVANAHPHLRRIAPYLPALDPSCKVELLIGRDLPEVHHVTEQILGGKGEPFAQKLPLGWVVIGEVCLGKVHAPSVINVRKTHVLNDGRHTTFPLCDLNIKVNDVEDHIFVRTPTDNKLGSLGSGQTVSRTNATSLS
;
A
#
# COMPACT_ATOMS: atom_id res chain seq x y z
N MET A 1 -16.40 12.67 8.78
CA MET A 1 -15.83 11.70 9.74
C MET A 1 -14.44 12.21 10.09
N VAL A 2 -14.10 12.34 11.37
CA VAL A 2 -12.79 12.83 11.82
C VAL A 2 -11.96 11.59 12.16
N GLY A 3 -10.86 11.37 11.45
CA GLY A 3 -9.93 10.28 11.77
C GLY A 3 -9.15 10.57 13.05
N ARG A 4 -8.92 9.55 13.88
CA ARG A 4 -8.04 9.69 15.04
C ARG A 4 -6.58 9.56 14.60
N TYR A 5 -5.68 10.26 15.28
CA TYR A 5 -4.24 10.07 15.12
C TYR A 5 -3.62 9.83 16.50
N ALA A 6 -2.50 9.12 16.52
CA ALA A 6 -1.71 8.88 17.71
C ALA A 6 -0.25 9.26 17.44
N SER A 7 0.38 9.89 18.44
CA SER A 7 1.75 10.40 18.36
C SER A 7 2.62 9.82 19.47
N GLY A 8 3.94 9.90 19.30
CA GLY A 8 4.90 9.39 20.29
C GLY A 8 4.89 7.86 20.43
N ILE A 9 4.49 7.15 19.38
CA ILE A 9 4.53 5.69 19.35
C ILE A 9 5.96 5.26 19.11
N ARG A 10 6.41 4.30 19.90
CA ARG A 10 7.69 3.64 19.75
C ARG A 10 7.48 2.17 19.49
N ILE A 11 8.24 1.63 18.55
CA ILE A 11 8.26 0.20 18.23
C ILE A 11 9.64 -0.37 18.56
N CYS A 12 9.68 -1.62 19.00
CA CYS A 12 10.91 -2.33 19.30
C CYS A 12 10.88 -3.75 18.72
N SER A 13 12.07 -4.28 18.43
CA SER A 13 12.23 -5.70 18.10
C SER A 13 11.89 -6.57 19.32
N ILE A 14 11.51 -7.82 19.09
CA ILE A 14 11.15 -8.78 20.16
C ILE A 14 12.31 -9.00 21.14
N ASP A 15 13.55 -8.95 20.65
CA ASP A 15 14.76 -9.07 21.47
C ASP A 15 15.18 -7.74 22.15
N GLY A 16 14.45 -6.65 21.92
CA GLY A 16 14.70 -5.33 22.48
C GLY A 16 15.97 -4.63 21.96
N GLN A 17 16.66 -5.19 20.96
CA GLN A 17 17.92 -4.63 20.46
C GLN A 17 17.72 -3.40 19.57
N SER A 18 16.59 -3.33 18.86
CA SER A 18 16.27 -2.21 17.97
C SER A 18 15.03 -1.49 18.45
N THR A 19 15.04 -0.17 18.34
CA THR A 19 13.93 0.70 18.74
C THR A 19 13.81 1.85 17.76
N PHE A 20 12.58 2.15 17.34
CA PHE A 20 12.28 3.20 16.37
C PHE A 20 11.13 4.05 16.86
N GLU A 21 11.26 5.36 16.65
CA GLU A 21 10.16 6.31 16.82
C GLU A 21 9.31 6.28 15.55
N MET A 22 8.01 6.09 15.70
CA MET A 22 7.07 6.13 14.58
C MET A 22 6.66 7.58 14.30
N PRO A 23 6.46 7.94 13.01
CA PRO A 23 5.67 9.11 12.66
C PRO A 23 4.27 9.03 13.28
N ASP A 24 3.55 10.16 13.29
CA ASP A 24 2.14 10.18 13.71
C ASP A 24 1.34 9.16 12.90
N VAL A 25 0.70 8.23 13.59
CA VAL A 25 -0.11 7.19 12.96
C VAL A 25 -1.57 7.63 12.90
N ILE A 26 -2.26 7.20 11.85
CA ILE A 26 -3.68 7.49 11.65
C ILE A 26 -4.45 6.19 11.86
N GLU A 27 -5.58 6.28 12.56
CA GLU A 27 -6.50 5.16 12.73
C GLU A 27 -7.03 4.67 11.37
N CYS A 28 -7.09 3.36 11.22
CA CYS A 28 -7.67 2.71 10.06
C CYS A 28 -8.72 1.69 10.53
N ASP A 29 -9.96 1.83 10.05
CA ASP A 29 -11.07 0.93 10.42
C ASP A 29 -10.83 -0.54 10.00
N SER A 30 -9.92 -0.77 9.06
CA SER A 30 -9.65 -2.10 8.51
C SER A 30 -8.17 -2.28 8.17
N ILE A 31 -7.45 -2.93 9.08
CA ILE A 31 -6.10 -3.45 8.84
C ILE A 31 -6.20 -4.91 8.37
N PRO A 32 -5.55 -5.30 7.26
CA PRO A 32 -5.50 -6.70 6.85
C PRO A 32 -4.85 -7.56 7.95
N SER A 33 -5.55 -8.59 8.39
CA SER A 33 -5.03 -9.58 9.32
C SER A 33 -5.05 -10.95 8.64
N ASN A 34 -3.87 -11.43 8.26
CA ASN A 34 -3.70 -12.74 7.65
C ASN A 34 -2.76 -13.60 8.51
N LEU A 35 -3.27 -14.07 9.65
CA LEU A 35 -2.50 -14.89 10.60
C LEU A 35 -1.84 -16.13 9.96
N PRO A 36 -2.48 -16.84 9.01
CA PRO A 36 -1.84 -17.98 8.33
C PRO A 36 -0.57 -17.64 7.53
N GLU A 37 -0.34 -16.38 7.16
CA GLU A 37 0.86 -15.94 6.44
C GLU A 37 2.02 -15.58 7.38
N ILE A 38 1.78 -15.52 8.70
CA ILE A 38 2.83 -15.21 9.68
C ILE A 38 3.76 -16.44 9.80
N PRO A 39 5.06 -16.30 9.53
CA PRO A 39 5.99 -17.42 9.60
C PRO A 39 6.14 -17.92 11.04
N THR A 40 6.05 -19.24 11.22
CA THR A 40 6.22 -19.90 12.52
C THR A 40 7.57 -20.64 12.59
N PRO A 41 8.05 -20.98 13.81
CA PRO A 41 9.23 -21.84 13.97
C PRO A 41 9.12 -23.17 13.21
N ASP A 42 7.92 -23.78 13.17
CA ASP A 42 7.67 -25.03 12.47
C ASP A 42 7.87 -24.90 10.96
N VAL A 43 7.41 -23.79 10.38
CA VAL A 43 7.64 -23.46 8.96
C VAL A 43 9.15 -23.36 8.68
N ALA A 44 9.90 -22.62 9.49
CA ALA A 44 11.34 -22.51 9.31
C ALA A 44 12.07 -23.86 9.49
N ASN A 45 11.63 -24.70 10.43
CA ASN A 45 12.24 -26.01 10.68
C ASN A 45 12.04 -27.01 9.53
N ALA A 46 10.94 -26.86 8.79
CA ALA A 46 10.62 -27.72 7.66
C ALA A 46 11.53 -27.47 6.43
N HIS A 47 12.14 -26.29 6.32
CA HIS A 47 13.07 -25.95 5.25
C HIS A 47 14.53 -26.02 5.75
N PRO A 48 15.37 -26.95 5.24
CA PRO A 48 16.72 -27.17 5.77
C PRO A 48 17.59 -25.90 5.87
N HIS A 49 17.53 -25.01 4.89
CA HIS A 49 18.27 -23.74 4.88
C HIS A 49 17.72 -22.70 5.86
N LEU A 50 16.43 -22.79 6.24
CA LEU A 50 15.79 -21.85 7.17
C LEU A 50 15.80 -22.31 8.63
N ARG A 51 16.18 -23.57 8.94
CA ARG A 51 16.24 -24.09 10.33
C ARG A 51 16.98 -23.17 11.30
N ARG A 52 18.05 -22.51 10.83
CA ARG A 52 18.83 -21.54 11.60
C ARG A 52 17.98 -20.40 12.18
N ILE A 53 16.91 -19.99 11.50
CA ILE A 53 16.10 -18.85 11.92
C ILE A 53 14.93 -19.22 12.81
N ALA A 54 14.59 -20.51 12.94
CA ALA A 54 13.46 -20.97 13.75
C ALA A 54 13.47 -20.47 15.21
N PRO A 55 14.62 -20.40 15.92
CA PRO A 55 14.66 -19.86 17.28
C PRO A 55 14.36 -18.36 17.40
N TYR A 56 14.43 -17.61 16.30
CA TYR A 56 14.18 -16.17 16.28
C TYR A 56 12.76 -15.82 15.82
N LEU A 57 11.97 -16.80 15.40
CA LEU A 57 10.57 -16.61 15.05
C LEU A 57 9.71 -16.81 16.31
N PRO A 58 8.79 -15.89 16.61
CA PRO A 58 7.85 -16.08 17.72
C PRO A 58 6.86 -17.20 17.39
N ALA A 59 6.38 -17.90 18.42
CA ALA A 59 5.22 -18.78 18.27
C ALA A 59 3.98 -17.94 17.89
N LEU A 60 3.15 -18.46 16.99
CA LEU A 60 1.93 -17.78 16.59
C LEU A 60 0.93 -17.80 17.75
N ASP A 61 0.49 -16.61 18.16
CA ASP A 61 -0.62 -16.44 19.11
C ASP A 61 -1.91 -16.16 18.32
N PRO A 62 -2.88 -17.11 18.26
CA PRO A 62 -4.14 -16.92 17.55
C PRO A 62 -5.02 -15.80 18.12
N SER A 63 -4.77 -15.36 19.35
CA SER A 63 -5.49 -14.25 19.98
C SER A 63 -4.92 -12.88 19.65
N CYS A 64 -3.70 -12.83 19.10
CA CYS A 64 -3.04 -11.60 18.72
C CYS A 64 -3.70 -10.98 17.49
N LYS A 65 -3.97 -9.67 17.55
CA LYS A 65 -4.53 -8.90 16.44
C LYS A 65 -3.45 -8.08 15.76
N VAL A 66 -3.54 -7.98 14.44
CA VAL A 66 -2.70 -7.09 13.65
C VAL A 66 -3.29 -5.68 13.74
N GLU A 67 -2.70 -4.82 14.57
CA GLU A 67 -3.21 -3.47 14.88
C GLU A 67 -2.35 -2.35 14.26
N LEU A 68 -1.20 -2.69 13.67
CA LEU A 68 -0.27 -1.70 13.09
C LEU A 68 0.25 -2.18 11.74
N LEU A 69 0.22 -1.29 10.75
CA LEU A 69 0.90 -1.47 9.48
C LEU A 69 2.05 -0.47 9.38
N ILE A 70 3.26 -0.99 9.18
CA ILE A 70 4.45 -0.18 8.94
C ILE A 70 4.78 -0.28 7.45
N GLY A 71 5.01 0.87 6.84
CA GLY A 71 5.32 0.96 5.42
C GLY A 71 6.30 2.09 5.14
N ARG A 72 6.07 2.81 4.04
CA ARG A 72 6.99 3.83 3.52
C ARG A 72 7.33 4.99 4.45
N ASP A 73 6.51 5.22 5.48
CA ASP A 73 6.71 6.33 6.41
C ASP A 73 7.83 6.03 7.42
N LEU A 74 8.26 4.76 7.52
CA LEU A 74 9.42 4.34 8.32
C LEU A 74 10.28 3.33 7.53
N PRO A 75 10.98 3.76 6.47
CA PRO A 75 11.70 2.86 5.57
C PRO A 75 12.86 2.13 6.24
N GLU A 76 13.48 2.70 7.27
CA GLU A 76 14.64 2.09 7.93
C GLU A 76 14.32 0.73 8.58
N VAL A 77 13.08 0.49 9.02
CA VAL A 77 12.68 -0.82 9.59
C VAL A 77 12.55 -1.92 8.54
N HIS A 78 12.62 -1.55 7.25
CA HIS A 78 12.56 -2.47 6.13
C HIS A 78 13.94 -2.72 5.49
N HIS A 79 15.01 -2.15 6.04
CA HIS A 79 16.36 -2.41 5.54
C HIS A 79 16.79 -3.85 5.80
N VAL A 80 17.17 -4.55 4.73
CA VAL A 80 17.66 -5.92 4.84
C VAL A 80 19.10 -5.93 5.31
N THR A 81 19.35 -6.58 6.45
CA THR A 81 20.68 -6.69 7.08
C THR A 81 21.36 -8.03 6.78
N GLU A 82 20.58 -9.09 6.64
CA GLU A 82 21.05 -10.44 6.29
C GLU A 82 20.01 -11.14 5.40
N GLN A 83 20.46 -12.08 4.57
CA GLN A 83 19.58 -12.93 3.76
C GLN A 83 20.01 -14.38 3.82
N ILE A 84 19.04 -15.28 3.74
CA ILE A 84 19.24 -16.73 3.57
C ILE A 84 18.46 -17.15 2.35
N LEU A 85 19.16 -17.58 1.31
CA LEU A 85 18.56 -17.99 0.05
C LEU A 85 18.22 -19.49 0.07
N GLY A 86 17.12 -19.84 -0.60
CA GLY A 86 16.79 -21.22 -0.96
C GLY A 86 17.15 -21.52 -2.41
N GLY A 87 16.87 -22.75 -2.83
CA GLY A 87 16.90 -23.17 -4.22
C GLY A 87 15.81 -22.48 -5.08
N LYS A 88 15.75 -22.86 -6.36
CA LYS A 88 14.75 -22.30 -7.29
C LYS A 88 13.34 -22.64 -6.83
N GLY A 89 12.54 -21.61 -6.53
CA GLY A 89 11.14 -21.77 -6.11
C GLY A 89 10.96 -22.11 -4.63
N GLU A 90 12.06 -22.21 -3.86
CA GLU A 90 12.00 -22.37 -2.41
C GLU A 90 11.83 -21.01 -1.71
N PRO A 91 11.21 -20.99 -0.52
CA PRO A 91 11.15 -19.77 0.27
C PRO A 91 12.56 -19.34 0.70
N PHE A 92 12.74 -18.05 0.93
CA PHE A 92 13.97 -17.45 1.44
C PHE A 92 13.66 -16.55 2.62
N ALA A 93 14.67 -16.18 3.41
CA ALA A 93 14.49 -15.33 4.57
C ALA A 93 15.33 -14.06 4.50
N GLN A 94 14.82 -12.99 5.11
CA GLN A 94 15.50 -11.72 5.26
C GLN A 94 15.46 -11.29 6.73
N LYS A 95 16.57 -10.75 7.22
CA LYS A 95 16.64 -10.12 8.53
C LYS A 95 16.44 -8.63 8.39
N LEU A 96 15.38 -8.13 9.01
CA LEU A 96 15.07 -6.73 9.16
C LEU A 96 15.39 -6.29 10.61
N PRO A 97 15.47 -4.98 10.90
CA PRO A 97 15.70 -4.51 12.27
C PRO A 97 14.67 -4.99 13.29
N LEU A 98 13.42 -5.25 12.87
CA LEU A 98 12.37 -5.75 13.75
C LEU A 98 12.33 -7.28 13.89
N GLY A 99 13.09 -8.02 13.07
CA GLY A 99 13.14 -9.49 13.11
C GLY A 99 13.32 -10.16 11.76
N TRP A 100 13.19 -11.48 11.75
CA TRP A 100 13.25 -12.29 10.52
C TRP A 100 11.89 -12.36 9.83
N VAL A 101 11.90 -12.26 8.51
CA VAL A 101 10.74 -12.52 7.65
C VAL A 101 11.07 -13.65 6.68
N VAL A 102 10.05 -14.41 6.29
CA VAL A 102 10.14 -15.48 5.29
C VAL A 102 9.30 -15.08 4.08
N ILE A 103 9.88 -15.22 2.88
CA ILE A 103 9.28 -14.82 1.61
C ILE A 103 9.22 -16.03 0.69
N GLY A 104 8.05 -16.27 0.10
CA GLY A 104 7.79 -17.39 -0.80
C GLY A 104 6.74 -18.35 -0.26
N GLU A 105 6.34 -19.33 -1.06
CA GLU A 105 5.39 -20.35 -0.62
C GLU A 105 6.06 -21.30 0.38
N VAL A 106 5.47 -21.39 1.57
CA VAL A 106 5.93 -22.25 2.67
C VAL A 106 5.08 -23.52 2.83
N CYS A 107 4.21 -23.81 1.86
CA CYS A 107 3.25 -24.91 1.95
C CYS A 107 3.95 -26.28 1.98
N LEU A 108 3.78 -27.02 3.07
CA LEU A 108 4.31 -28.38 3.21
C LEU A 108 3.36 -29.38 2.53
N GLY A 109 3.69 -29.73 1.28
CA GLY A 109 3.13 -30.87 0.55
C GLY A 109 1.66 -30.72 0.12
N LYS A 110 1.37 -30.00 -0.97
CA LYS A 110 0.02 -29.89 -1.59
C LYS A 110 -1.14 -29.50 -0.64
N VAL A 111 -0.89 -29.18 0.62
CA VAL A 111 -1.92 -28.75 1.55
C VAL A 111 -2.13 -27.25 1.34
N HIS A 112 -3.26 -26.95 0.71
CA HIS A 112 -3.93 -25.67 0.50
C HIS A 112 -3.00 -24.47 0.26
N ALA A 113 -2.78 -24.16 -1.03
CA ALA A 113 -2.54 -22.77 -1.41
C ALA A 113 -3.65 -21.90 -0.80
N PRO A 114 -3.36 -20.69 -0.29
CA PRO A 114 -4.38 -19.80 0.22
C PRO A 114 -5.51 -19.67 -0.81
N SER A 115 -6.74 -19.99 -0.41
CA SER A 115 -7.91 -19.88 -1.30
C SER A 115 -8.19 -18.43 -1.71
N VAL A 116 -7.62 -17.49 -0.96
CA VAL A 116 -7.65 -16.05 -1.22
C VAL A 116 -6.24 -15.50 -1.02
N ILE A 117 -5.64 -14.98 -2.09
CA ILE A 117 -4.41 -14.19 -2.01
C ILE A 117 -4.85 -12.72 -2.04
N ASN A 118 -4.58 -11.97 -0.97
CA ASN A 118 -4.89 -10.54 -0.94
C ASN A 118 -3.64 -9.74 -1.33
N VAL A 119 -3.60 -9.27 -2.59
CA VAL A 119 -2.53 -8.38 -3.07
C VAL A 119 -3.11 -7.02 -3.39
N ARG A 120 -2.65 -5.97 -2.69
CA ARG A 120 -2.88 -4.59 -3.11
C ARG A 120 -1.91 -4.27 -4.25
N LYS A 121 -2.41 -4.23 -5.48
CA LYS A 121 -1.61 -3.91 -6.67
C LYS A 121 -1.61 -2.40 -6.92
N THR A 122 -0.43 -1.84 -7.17
CA THR A 122 -0.29 -0.50 -7.73
C THR A 122 -0.28 -0.61 -9.25
N HIS A 123 -1.14 0.15 -9.92
CA HIS A 123 -1.19 0.26 -11.36
C HIS A 123 -0.22 1.36 -11.82
N VAL A 124 0.39 1.19 -12.99
CA VAL A 124 1.18 2.24 -13.65
C VAL A 124 0.35 2.81 -14.78
N LEU A 125 0.11 4.11 -14.75
CA LEU A 125 -0.56 4.87 -15.80
C LEU A 125 0.35 5.00 -17.03
N ASN A 126 -0.24 5.28 -18.19
CA ASN A 126 0.50 5.43 -19.45
C ASN A 126 1.53 6.57 -19.44
N ASP A 127 1.38 7.55 -18.53
CA ASP A 127 2.32 8.65 -18.32
C ASP A 127 3.47 8.29 -17.34
N GLY A 128 3.57 7.02 -16.95
CA GLY A 128 4.58 6.50 -16.02
C GLY A 128 4.27 6.76 -14.55
N ARG A 129 3.17 7.43 -14.20
CA ARG A 129 2.77 7.66 -12.81
C ARG A 129 2.14 6.41 -12.19
N HIS A 130 2.43 6.14 -10.93
CA HIS A 130 1.82 5.04 -10.19
C HIS A 130 0.50 5.48 -9.55
N THR A 131 -0.50 4.59 -9.54
CA THR A 131 -1.81 4.81 -8.93
C THR A 131 -2.29 3.53 -8.26
N THR A 132 -2.95 3.65 -7.11
CA THR A 132 -3.61 2.52 -6.44
C THR A 132 -5.04 2.30 -6.95
N PHE A 133 -5.56 3.23 -7.78
CA PHE A 133 -6.89 3.13 -8.35
C PHE A 133 -6.90 2.26 -9.61
N PRO A 134 -8.00 1.52 -9.87
CA PRO A 134 -8.15 0.78 -11.11
C PRO A 134 -8.09 1.73 -12.32
N LEU A 135 -7.49 1.26 -13.40
CA LEU A 135 -7.47 1.99 -14.66
C LEU A 135 -8.90 2.16 -15.16
N CYS A 136 -9.29 3.39 -15.50
CA CYS A 136 -10.56 3.61 -16.19
C CYS A 136 -10.44 3.08 -17.62
N ASP A 137 -11.38 2.24 -18.06
CA ASP A 137 -11.43 1.77 -19.45
C ASP A 137 -11.66 2.92 -20.44
N LEU A 138 -12.28 4.02 -19.96
CA LEU A 138 -12.48 5.26 -20.69
C LEU A 138 -11.31 6.23 -20.44
N ASN A 139 -10.17 5.94 -21.06
CA ASN A 139 -9.03 6.85 -21.06
C ASN A 139 -9.24 7.95 -22.12
N ILE A 140 -9.56 9.17 -21.67
CA ILE A 140 -9.53 10.36 -22.54
C ILE A 140 -8.06 10.73 -22.76
N LYS A 141 -7.55 10.46 -23.96
CA LYS A 141 -6.26 10.98 -24.41
C LYS A 141 -6.49 12.37 -24.98
N VAL A 142 -6.05 13.40 -24.26
CA VAL A 142 -5.87 14.72 -24.86
C VAL A 142 -4.60 14.63 -25.69
N ASN A 143 -4.76 14.53 -27.01
CA ASN A 143 -3.64 14.75 -27.91
C ASN A 143 -3.42 16.26 -27.95
N ASP A 144 -2.23 16.72 -27.58
CA ASP A 144 -1.80 18.10 -27.80
C ASP A 144 -1.64 18.32 -29.31
N VAL A 145 -2.77 18.47 -30.00
CA VAL A 145 -2.81 18.91 -31.38
C VAL A 145 -2.95 20.42 -31.33
N GLU A 146 -1.79 21.06 -31.43
CA GLU A 146 -1.52 22.48 -31.70
C GLU A 146 -1.60 23.46 -30.51
N ASP A 147 -0.54 24.29 -30.42
CA ASP A 147 -0.07 25.17 -29.33
C ASP A 147 -1.03 26.28 -28.86
N HIS A 148 -2.34 26.19 -29.15
CA HIS A 148 -3.27 27.31 -28.99
C HIS A 148 -4.60 26.94 -28.29
N ILE A 149 -4.61 25.96 -27.39
CA ILE A 149 -5.81 25.65 -26.57
C ILE A 149 -6.21 26.84 -25.66
N PHE A 150 -5.23 27.62 -25.21
CA PHE A 150 -5.47 28.83 -24.42
C PHE A 150 -5.13 30.08 -25.23
N VAL A 151 -6.01 30.46 -26.15
CA VAL A 151 -5.93 31.78 -26.80
C VAL A 151 -6.35 32.84 -25.80
N ARG A 152 -5.39 33.67 -25.36
CA ARG A 152 -5.71 34.86 -24.58
C ARG A 152 -6.53 35.81 -25.43
N THR A 153 -7.78 36.04 -25.06
CA THR A 153 -8.58 37.08 -25.70
C THR A 153 -8.24 38.42 -25.06
N PRO A 154 -8.31 39.55 -25.79
CA PRO A 154 -8.07 40.89 -25.23
C PRO A 154 -9.02 41.28 -24.09
N THR A 155 -10.03 40.45 -23.83
CA THR A 155 -11.05 40.63 -22.79
C THR A 155 -10.77 39.86 -21.51
N ASP A 156 -9.81 38.93 -21.48
CA ASP A 156 -9.58 38.03 -20.34
C ASP A 156 -9.23 38.76 -19.03
N ASN A 157 -8.71 39.99 -19.12
CA ASN A 157 -8.34 40.80 -17.96
C ASN A 157 -9.21 42.06 -17.77
N LYS A 158 -10.37 42.16 -18.44
CA LYS A 158 -11.29 43.29 -18.21
C LYS A 158 -12.22 42.96 -17.04
N LEU A 159 -12.17 43.80 -16.00
CA LEU A 159 -13.14 43.80 -14.90
C LEU A 159 -14.54 44.02 -15.49
N GLY A 160 -15.46 43.08 -15.24
CA GLY A 160 -16.83 43.15 -15.74
C GLY A 160 -17.50 44.45 -15.31
N SER A 161 -17.90 45.29 -16.28
CA SER A 161 -18.62 46.52 -15.99
C SER A 161 -20.02 46.19 -15.48
N LEU A 162 -20.32 46.65 -14.26
CA LEU A 162 -21.65 46.61 -13.66
C LEU A 162 -22.57 47.57 -14.43
N GLY A 163 -23.55 47.06 -15.17
CA GLY A 163 -24.54 47.93 -15.80
C GLY A 163 -25.51 47.25 -16.76
N SER A 164 -26.79 47.37 -16.41
CA SER A 164 -28.01 47.18 -17.24
C SER A 164 -28.24 45.80 -17.85
N GLY A 165 -29.25 45.12 -17.32
CA GLY A 165 -29.73 43.86 -17.86
C GLY A 165 -30.21 43.96 -19.30
N GLN A 166 -30.07 42.85 -20.01
CA GLN A 166 -31.06 42.42 -20.98
C GLN A 166 -31.10 40.89 -21.01
N THR A 167 -32.32 40.42 -20.81
CA THR A 167 -32.89 39.09 -20.96
C THR A 167 -32.50 38.42 -22.28
N VAL A 168 -32.55 37.09 -22.29
CA VAL A 168 -33.23 36.22 -23.29
C VAL A 168 -32.55 34.85 -23.26
N SER A 169 -33.12 33.89 -22.52
CA SER A 169 -34.00 32.79 -23.02
C SER A 169 -33.20 31.74 -23.77
N ARG A 170 -33.14 30.49 -23.30
CA ARG A 170 -34.03 29.34 -23.58
C ARG A 170 -33.16 28.09 -23.25
N THR A 171 -33.60 26.93 -22.76
CA THR A 171 -34.90 26.27 -22.63
C THR A 171 -34.77 25.17 -21.57
N ASN A 172 -35.91 24.83 -20.96
CA ASN A 172 -36.13 23.73 -20.02
C ASN A 172 -35.89 22.32 -20.59
N ALA A 173 -35.63 21.39 -19.65
CA ALA A 173 -36.14 20.01 -19.54
C ALA A 173 -35.84 19.03 -20.71
N THR A 174 -35.57 17.75 -20.50
CA THR A 174 -36.35 16.76 -19.74
C THR A 174 -35.52 15.47 -19.58
N SER A 175 -35.86 14.68 -18.56
CA SER A 175 -35.27 13.39 -18.23
C SER A 175 -35.60 12.25 -19.20
N LEU A 176 -34.79 11.18 -19.10
CA LEU A 176 -35.06 9.76 -19.43
C LEU A 176 -35.23 9.49 -20.94
N SER A 177 -34.64 8.45 -21.51
CA SER A 177 -34.23 7.12 -21.01
C SER A 177 -32.90 6.68 -21.60
#